data_AF-A0A2R6LYV3-F1
#
_entry.id   AF-A0A2R6LYV3-F1
#
_cell.length_a   1.000
_cell.length_b   1.000
_cell.length_c   1.000
_cell.angle_alpha   90.00
_cell.angle_beta   90.00
_cell.angle_gamma   90.00
#
_symmetry.space_group_name_H-M   'P 1'
#
loop_
_entity.id
_entity.type
_entity.pdbx_description
1 polymer ?
#
loop_
_entity_poly.entity_id
_entity_poly.type
_entity_poly.pdbx_seq_one_letter_code
_entity_poly.pdbx_strand_id
1 'polypeptide(L)'
;MDAFAVPGLPEVRPGDDLAALIEERADLRDDDVLLVASTVVSKAEGRLADLDDFPPSPRAKEIAGRLADVSGEEKDPRFAQAVLEESTEIIVEAPFLLTATKFGHVGVNAGIDRSNVGDGGADLLLLPERPDESAARIRRNLAADPAVIVTDTCGRPFRHGQRGVALGWAGIPASRDWRGETDRDGHELAVTVESVVDELAATANLVTGEGDDGLPVAVVRDWEFGDHDGSDNLFRDVEGDFVRQALRGWEFARD
;
A
#
# COMPACT_ATOMS: atom_id res chain seq x y z
N MET A 1 -12.87 15.77 -13.30
CA MET A 1 -12.43 14.88 -12.23
C MET A 1 -12.90 15.38 -10.89
N ASP A 2 -13.70 14.56 -10.22
CA ASP A 2 -14.13 14.72 -8.83
C ASP A 2 -13.58 13.56 -8.00
N ALA A 3 -13.17 13.82 -6.75
CA ALA A 3 -12.70 12.81 -5.81
C ALA A 3 -13.47 12.93 -4.49
N PHE A 4 -14.08 11.84 -4.03
CA PHE A 4 -14.89 11.85 -2.82
C PHE A 4 -14.81 10.52 -2.07
N ALA A 5 -14.83 10.58 -0.74
CA ALA A 5 -14.88 9.40 0.10
C ALA A 5 -16.30 8.79 0.12
N VAL A 6 -16.40 7.48 0.33
CA VAL A 6 -17.66 6.75 0.50
C VAL A 6 -17.94 6.60 2.00
N PRO A 7 -18.91 7.35 2.57
CA PRO A 7 -19.17 7.31 4.00
C PRO A 7 -20.01 6.10 4.41
N GLY A 8 -19.98 5.79 5.71
CA GLY A 8 -20.94 4.90 6.36
C GLY A 8 -20.69 3.40 6.16
N LEU A 9 -19.50 3.01 5.66
CA LEU A 9 -19.09 1.61 5.69
C LEU A 9 -19.09 1.09 7.14
N PRO A 10 -19.55 -0.15 7.39
CA PRO A 10 -19.49 -0.73 8.72
C PRO A 10 -18.03 -1.11 9.07
N GLU A 11 -17.80 -1.46 10.32
CA GLU A 11 -16.56 -2.13 10.70
C GLU A 11 -16.44 -3.47 9.96
N VAL A 12 -15.43 -3.57 9.10
CA VAL A 12 -15.20 -4.74 8.24
C VAL A 12 -14.62 -5.90 9.05
N ARG A 13 -15.14 -7.10 8.80
CA ARG A 13 -14.77 -8.33 9.49
C ARG A 13 -14.25 -9.38 8.50
N PRO A 14 -13.49 -10.39 9.00
CA PRO A 14 -13.07 -11.51 8.18
C PRO A 14 -14.25 -12.18 7.47
N GLY A 15 -14.15 -12.29 6.15
CA GLY A 15 -15.16 -12.88 5.27
C GLY A 15 -16.22 -11.91 4.72
N ASP A 16 -16.21 -10.64 5.11
CA ASP A 16 -17.14 -9.65 4.55
C ASP A 16 -16.91 -9.42 3.05
N ASP A 17 -18.00 -9.22 2.30
CA ASP A 17 -17.96 -8.88 0.89
C ASP A 17 -17.84 -7.37 0.69
N LEU A 18 -16.61 -6.90 0.47
CA LEU A 18 -16.33 -5.48 0.27
C LEU A 18 -17.07 -4.88 -0.93
N ALA A 19 -17.27 -5.63 -2.01
CA ALA A 19 -17.97 -5.11 -3.17
C ALA A 19 -19.42 -4.79 -2.81
N ALA A 20 -20.12 -5.75 -2.19
CA ALA A 20 -21.49 -5.56 -1.72
C ALA A 20 -21.61 -4.39 -0.72
N LEU A 21 -20.68 -4.29 0.25
CA LEU A 21 -20.67 -3.20 1.23
C LEU A 21 -20.51 -1.82 0.58
N ILE A 22 -19.68 -1.72 -0.47
CA ILE A 22 -19.45 -0.47 -1.20
C ILE A 22 -20.67 -0.09 -2.04
N GLU A 23 -21.26 -1.03 -2.77
CA GLU A 23 -22.42 -0.78 -3.64
C GLU A 23 -23.67 -0.32 -2.90
N GLU A 24 -23.85 -0.78 -1.66
CA GLU A 24 -24.93 -0.29 -0.79
C GLU A 24 -24.81 1.21 -0.48
N ARG A 25 -23.63 1.82 -0.68
CA ARG A 25 -23.28 3.18 -0.22
C ARG A 25 -22.79 4.11 -1.33
N ALA A 26 -22.42 3.56 -2.48
CA ALA A 26 -21.94 4.32 -3.62
C ALA A 26 -22.63 3.85 -4.91
N ASP A 27 -23.14 4.82 -5.67
CA ASP A 27 -23.60 4.60 -7.05
C ASP A 27 -22.40 4.69 -7.98
N LEU A 28 -21.77 3.55 -8.25
CA LEU A 28 -20.56 3.43 -9.07
C LEU A 28 -20.88 3.42 -10.57
N ARG A 29 -19.95 3.95 -11.37
CA ARG A 29 -19.99 3.95 -12.83
C ARG A 29 -18.83 3.13 -13.38
N ASP A 30 -18.99 2.63 -14.61
CA ASP A 30 -17.96 1.85 -15.30
C ASP A 30 -16.67 2.65 -15.54
N ASP A 31 -16.76 3.99 -15.62
CA ASP A 31 -15.63 4.91 -15.83
C ASP A 31 -15.06 5.49 -14.52
N ASP A 32 -15.56 5.04 -13.36
CA ASP A 32 -14.97 5.43 -12.07
C ASP A 32 -13.65 4.68 -11.81
N VAL A 33 -12.81 5.27 -10.96
CA VAL A 33 -11.73 4.57 -10.26
C VAL A 33 -12.09 4.49 -8.79
N LEU A 34 -12.20 3.27 -8.28
CA LEU A 34 -12.47 2.95 -6.89
C LEU A 34 -11.15 2.71 -6.15
N LEU A 35 -10.95 3.40 -5.03
CA LEU A 35 -9.76 3.28 -4.19
C LEU A 35 -10.17 2.72 -2.84
N VAL A 36 -9.56 1.60 -2.45
CA VAL A 36 -9.93 0.83 -1.26
C VAL A 36 -8.70 0.67 -0.37
N ALA A 37 -8.78 1.17 0.86
CA ALA A 37 -7.69 1.07 1.82
C ALA A 37 -7.33 -0.39 2.12
N SER A 38 -6.03 -0.69 2.15
CA SER A 38 -5.43 -1.98 2.52
C SER A 38 -6.03 -2.51 3.81
N THR A 39 -6.29 -1.64 4.79
CA THR A 39 -6.86 -1.97 6.10
C THR A 39 -8.16 -2.77 5.98
N VAL A 40 -9.13 -2.31 5.17
CA VAL A 40 -10.41 -3.04 5.03
C VAL A 40 -10.27 -4.27 4.15
N VAL A 41 -9.36 -4.25 3.17
CA VAL A 41 -9.02 -5.44 2.38
C VAL A 41 -8.45 -6.53 3.27
N SER A 42 -7.44 -6.20 4.06
CA SER A 42 -6.81 -7.08 5.04
C SER A 42 -7.80 -7.63 6.05
N LYS A 43 -8.70 -6.79 6.59
CA LYS A 43 -9.76 -7.25 7.52
C LYS A 43 -10.69 -8.26 6.85
N ALA A 44 -11.19 -7.95 5.64
CA ALA A 44 -12.06 -8.86 4.88
C ALA A 44 -11.35 -10.18 4.55
N GLU A 45 -10.04 -10.14 4.28
CA GLU A 45 -9.21 -11.31 4.01
C GLU A 45 -8.72 -12.06 5.26
N GLY A 46 -9.07 -11.60 6.46
CA GLY A 46 -8.69 -12.27 7.71
C GLY A 46 -7.20 -12.14 8.05
N ARG A 47 -6.57 -11.02 7.67
CA ARG A 47 -5.14 -10.72 7.89
C ARG A 47 -4.85 -10.11 9.27
N LEU A 48 -5.74 -10.28 10.23
CA LEU A 48 -5.53 -9.95 11.65
C LEU A 48 -4.69 -11.06 12.30
N ALA A 49 -3.73 -10.69 13.15
CA ALA A 49 -2.86 -11.65 13.82
C ALA A 49 -2.45 -11.19 15.23
N ASP A 50 -2.13 -12.15 16.09
CA ASP A 50 -1.62 -11.88 17.44
C ASP A 50 -0.09 -11.98 17.46
N LEU A 51 0.59 -11.22 18.33
CA LEU A 51 2.05 -11.31 18.46
C LEU A 51 2.49 -12.72 18.88
N ASP A 52 1.64 -13.45 19.60
CA ASP A 52 1.90 -14.82 20.05
C ASP A 52 2.00 -15.84 18.89
N ASP A 53 1.46 -15.51 17.72
CA ASP A 53 1.62 -16.32 16.51
C ASP A 53 3.04 -16.23 15.92
N PHE A 54 3.87 -15.27 16.37
CA PHE A 54 5.20 -14.98 15.86
C PHE A 54 6.31 -15.23 16.89
N PRO A 55 6.59 -16.49 17.26
CA PRO A 55 7.62 -16.81 18.24
C PRO A 55 9.01 -16.30 17.76
N PRO A 56 9.69 -15.44 18.56
CA PRO A 56 10.79 -14.66 18.05
C PRO A 56 12.04 -15.51 17.82
N SER A 57 12.53 -15.52 16.58
CA SER A 57 13.80 -16.12 16.21
C SER A 57 14.99 -15.36 16.82
N PRO A 58 16.20 -15.95 16.88
CA PRO A 58 17.41 -15.23 17.27
C PRO A 58 17.62 -13.94 16.45
N ARG A 59 17.31 -13.97 15.16
CA ARG A 59 17.42 -12.80 14.28
C ARG A 59 16.43 -11.70 14.65
N ALA A 60 15.17 -12.05 14.92
CA ALA A 60 14.17 -11.08 15.35
C ALA A 60 14.56 -10.41 16.68
N LYS A 61 15.15 -11.17 17.62
CA LYS A 61 15.66 -10.63 18.90
C LYS A 61 16.81 -9.65 18.70
N GLU A 62 17.74 -9.97 17.80
CA GLU A 62 18.86 -9.08 17.46
C GLU A 62 18.37 -7.76 16.87
N ILE A 63 17.46 -7.82 15.90
CA ILE A 63 16.85 -6.64 15.27
C ILE A 63 16.12 -5.78 16.31
N ALA A 64 15.28 -6.40 17.13
CA ALA A 64 14.54 -5.70 18.18
C ALA A 64 15.48 -5.04 19.20
N GLY A 65 16.57 -5.72 19.59
CA GLY A 65 17.61 -5.16 20.44
C GLY A 65 18.28 -3.94 19.83
N ARG A 66 18.69 -4.02 18.56
CA ARG A 66 19.30 -2.88 17.84
C ARG A 66 18.34 -1.68 17.75
N LEU A 67 17.07 -1.93 17.45
CA LEU A 67 16.05 -0.88 17.41
C LEU A 67 15.80 -0.29 18.81
N ALA A 68 15.82 -1.11 19.85
CA ALA A 68 15.67 -0.65 21.22
C ALA A 68 16.84 0.24 21.64
N ASP A 69 18.07 -0.16 21.32
CA ASP A 69 19.27 0.64 21.57
C ASP A 69 19.16 2.00 20.85
N VAL A 70 18.73 2.02 19.59
CA VAL A 70 18.62 3.23 18.76
C VAL A 70 17.45 4.14 19.13
N SER A 71 16.33 3.59 19.59
CA SER A 71 15.16 4.39 19.97
C SER A 71 15.14 4.78 21.45
N GLY A 72 15.85 4.03 22.30
CA GLY A 72 15.77 4.17 23.77
C GLY A 72 14.51 3.54 24.37
N GLU A 73 13.75 2.76 23.61
CA GLU A 73 12.50 2.14 24.01
C GLU A 73 12.56 0.63 23.81
N GLU A 74 11.98 -0.15 24.73
CA GLU A 74 11.84 -1.59 24.53
C GLU A 74 11.04 -1.90 23.25
N LYS A 75 11.50 -2.89 22.48
CA LYS A 75 10.83 -3.37 21.27
C LYS A 75 10.52 -4.85 21.44
N ASP A 76 9.27 -5.22 21.15
CA ASP A 76 8.85 -6.62 21.18
C ASP A 76 9.46 -7.38 19.99
N PRO A 77 10.29 -8.41 20.22
CA PRO A 77 10.89 -9.17 19.13
C PRO A 77 9.88 -9.98 18.33
N ARG A 78 8.67 -10.23 18.84
CA ARG A 78 7.58 -10.87 18.08
C ARG A 78 7.14 -10.00 16.89
N PHE A 79 7.15 -8.68 17.06
CA PHE A 79 6.86 -7.76 15.95
C PHE A 79 7.92 -7.84 14.85
N ALA A 80 9.20 -7.86 15.23
CA ALA A 80 10.29 -8.03 14.26
C ALA A 80 10.19 -9.40 13.55
N GLN A 81 9.73 -10.44 14.24
CA GLN A 81 9.47 -11.75 13.65
C GLN A 81 8.34 -11.70 12.61
N ALA A 82 7.22 -11.05 12.92
CA ALA A 82 6.13 -10.84 11.96
C ALA A 82 6.62 -10.09 10.69
N VAL A 83 7.39 -9.02 10.88
CA VAL A 83 7.99 -8.27 9.77
C VAL A 83 8.91 -9.16 8.92
N LEU A 84 9.73 -10.01 9.54
CA LEU A 84 10.60 -10.94 8.82
C LEU A 84 9.80 -11.95 7.98
N GLU A 85 8.70 -12.49 8.51
CA GLU A 85 7.87 -13.48 7.82
C GLU A 85 7.04 -12.89 6.66
N GLU A 86 6.73 -11.60 6.72
CA GLU A 86 6.08 -10.87 5.63
C GLU A 86 7.04 -10.18 4.66
N SER A 87 8.35 -10.34 4.86
CA SER A 87 9.37 -9.74 4.02
C SER A 87 10.15 -10.78 3.21
N THR A 88 10.48 -10.42 1.97
CA THR A 88 11.47 -11.14 1.16
C THR A 88 12.89 -10.67 1.44
N GLU A 89 13.03 -9.42 1.89
CA GLU A 89 14.32 -8.81 2.23
C GLU A 89 14.13 -7.74 3.32
N ILE A 90 15.09 -7.67 4.24
CA ILE A 90 15.28 -6.52 5.12
C ILE A 90 16.38 -5.63 4.50
N ILE A 91 16.01 -4.42 4.10
CA ILE A 91 16.90 -3.47 3.41
C ILE A 91 17.61 -2.58 4.43
N VAL A 92 16.90 -2.15 5.47
CA VAL A 92 17.45 -1.38 6.59
C VAL A 92 16.89 -1.94 7.90
N GLU A 93 17.76 -2.09 8.91
CA GLU A 93 17.41 -2.67 10.21
C GLU A 93 17.31 -1.65 11.34
N ALA A 94 17.86 -0.45 11.13
CA ALA A 94 17.82 0.66 12.07
C ALA A 94 17.99 1.99 11.30
N PRO A 95 17.37 3.10 11.75
CA PRO A 95 16.61 3.26 12.99
C PRO A 95 15.15 2.75 12.93
N PHE A 96 14.73 2.22 11.78
CA PHE A 96 13.46 1.55 11.56
C PHE A 96 13.68 0.38 10.59
N LEU A 97 12.71 -0.52 10.47
CA LEU A 97 12.76 -1.61 9.49
C LEU A 97 12.24 -1.13 8.14
N LEU A 98 13.12 -1.09 7.13
CA LEU A 98 12.72 -0.94 5.74
C LEU A 98 12.82 -2.31 5.07
N THR A 99 11.73 -2.77 4.46
CA THR A 99 11.64 -4.13 3.95
C THR A 99 10.98 -4.18 2.59
N ALA A 100 11.24 -5.26 1.85
CA ALA A 100 10.51 -5.58 0.64
C ALA A 100 9.48 -6.68 0.93
N THR A 101 8.21 -6.43 0.62
CA THR A 101 7.12 -7.42 0.73
C THR A 101 7.20 -8.48 -0.37
N LYS A 102 6.38 -9.52 -0.26
CA LYS A 102 6.30 -10.62 -1.25
C LYS A 102 5.77 -10.18 -2.62
N PHE A 103 4.92 -9.14 -2.66
CA PHE A 103 4.36 -8.59 -3.90
C PHE A 103 5.14 -7.40 -4.46
N GLY A 104 6.26 -7.01 -3.81
CA GLY A 104 7.25 -6.08 -4.37
C GLY A 104 7.26 -4.68 -3.76
N HIS A 105 6.27 -4.30 -2.95
CA HIS A 105 6.29 -3.02 -2.25
C HIS A 105 7.46 -2.94 -1.26
N VAL A 106 8.23 -1.86 -1.35
CA VAL A 106 9.29 -1.52 -0.39
C VAL A 106 8.75 -0.47 0.58
N GLY A 107 8.59 -0.86 1.84
CA GLY A 107 7.92 -0.06 2.86
C GLY A 107 8.47 -0.31 4.25
N VAL A 108 7.98 0.47 5.22
CA VAL A 108 8.38 0.31 6.62
C VAL A 108 7.62 -0.86 7.24
N ASN A 109 8.30 -1.69 8.03
CA ASN A 109 7.71 -2.82 8.76
C ASN A 109 6.86 -3.79 7.90
N ALA A 110 7.20 -3.98 6.63
CA ALA A 110 6.39 -4.77 5.68
C ALA A 110 4.93 -4.28 5.52
N GLY A 111 4.65 -3.02 5.89
CA GLY A 111 3.29 -2.47 5.92
C GLY A 111 2.41 -3.03 7.04
N ILE A 112 2.98 -3.74 8.02
CA ILE A 112 2.24 -4.23 9.18
C ILE A 112 1.81 -3.05 10.04
N ASP A 113 0.51 -2.90 10.21
CA ASP A 113 -0.09 -1.89 11.07
C ASP A 113 -0.39 -2.47 12.45
N ARG A 114 -0.29 -1.62 13.47
CA ARG A 114 -0.68 -1.87 14.86
C ARG A 114 -1.85 -0.98 15.30
N SER A 115 -2.18 0.02 14.49
CA SER A 115 -3.34 0.86 14.64
C SER A 115 -4.53 0.24 13.90
N ASN A 116 -5.76 0.60 14.30
CA ASN A 116 -6.99 0.23 13.60
C ASN A 116 -7.28 -1.29 13.45
N VAL A 117 -6.66 -2.14 14.28
CA VAL A 117 -6.92 -3.61 14.40
C VAL A 117 -8.34 -3.95 14.89
N GLY A 118 -9.12 -2.95 15.30
CA GLY A 118 -10.53 -3.07 15.70
C GLY A 118 -10.74 -3.65 17.09
N ASP A 119 -12.00 -3.78 17.50
CA ASP A 119 -12.41 -4.25 18.83
C ASP A 119 -12.17 -5.76 19.07
N GLY A 120 -11.64 -6.47 18.06
CA GLY A 120 -11.42 -7.92 18.08
C GLY A 120 -10.23 -8.36 18.93
N GLY A 121 -9.40 -7.43 19.41
CA GLY A 121 -8.28 -7.72 20.31
C GLY A 121 -7.02 -8.26 19.64
N ALA A 122 -6.96 -8.25 18.31
CA ALA A 122 -5.75 -8.62 17.57
C ALA A 122 -4.63 -7.59 17.80
N ASP A 123 -3.39 -8.04 17.81
CA ASP A 123 -2.23 -7.14 17.98
C ASP A 123 -1.81 -6.45 16.68
N LEU A 124 -1.98 -7.13 15.53
CA LEU A 124 -1.42 -6.76 14.23
C LEU A 124 -2.46 -6.85 13.11
N LEU A 125 -2.30 -5.98 12.10
CA LEU A 125 -2.94 -6.11 10.80
C LEU A 125 -1.86 -6.22 9.73
N LEU A 126 -1.79 -7.37 9.07
CA LEU A 126 -0.86 -7.63 7.97
C LEU A 126 -1.47 -7.10 6.65
N LEU A 127 -0.64 -6.72 5.68
CA LEU A 127 -1.12 -6.38 4.34
C LEU A 127 -1.80 -7.58 3.64
N PRO A 128 -2.65 -7.33 2.63
CA PRO A 128 -3.17 -8.38 1.76
C PRO A 128 -2.00 -9.13 1.11
N GLU A 129 -2.06 -10.46 1.06
CA GLU A 129 -0.96 -11.25 0.50
C GLU A 129 -0.75 -10.98 -1.00
N ARG A 130 -1.86 -10.74 -1.71
CA ARG A 130 -1.91 -10.51 -3.15
C ARG A 130 -2.88 -9.35 -3.46
N PRO A 131 -2.44 -8.09 -3.29
CA PRO A 131 -3.30 -6.92 -3.45
C PRO A 131 -3.94 -6.80 -4.85
N ASP A 132 -3.23 -7.18 -5.92
CA ASP A 132 -3.79 -7.20 -7.29
C ASP A 132 -4.97 -8.18 -7.43
N GLU A 133 -4.85 -9.37 -6.82
CA GLU A 133 -5.94 -10.35 -6.82
C GLU A 133 -7.11 -9.87 -5.97
N SER A 134 -6.82 -9.10 -4.92
CA SER A 134 -7.83 -8.44 -4.08
C SER A 134 -8.60 -7.40 -4.90
N ALA A 135 -7.89 -6.50 -5.60
CA ALA A 135 -8.48 -5.50 -6.49
C ALA A 135 -9.34 -6.15 -7.57
N ALA A 136 -8.83 -7.19 -8.23
CA ALA A 136 -9.55 -7.92 -9.26
C ALA A 136 -10.78 -8.68 -8.73
N ARG A 137 -10.74 -9.16 -7.47
CA ARG A 137 -11.89 -9.80 -6.83
C ARG A 137 -12.97 -8.80 -6.46
N ILE A 138 -12.59 -7.64 -5.91
CA ILE A 138 -13.52 -6.53 -5.64
C ILE A 138 -14.19 -6.12 -6.94
N ARG A 139 -13.40 -5.77 -7.98
CA ARG A 139 -13.90 -5.36 -9.30
C ARG A 139 -14.92 -6.32 -9.89
N ARG A 140 -14.60 -7.62 -9.92
CA ARG A 140 -15.47 -8.67 -10.50
C ARG A 140 -16.79 -8.87 -9.77
N ASN A 141 -16.86 -8.48 -8.50
CA ASN A 141 -18.05 -8.64 -7.67
C ASN A 141 -18.93 -7.37 -7.65
N LEU A 142 -18.49 -6.28 -8.27
CA LEU A 142 -19.30 -5.09 -8.51
C LEU A 142 -20.20 -5.32 -9.74
N ALA A 143 -21.35 -4.65 -9.76
CA ALA A 143 -22.31 -4.59 -10.85
C ALA A 143 -21.85 -3.63 -11.96
N ALA A 144 -21.18 -2.54 -11.59
CA ALA A 144 -20.40 -1.70 -12.50
C ALA A 144 -19.00 -2.30 -12.70
N ASP A 145 -18.26 -1.85 -13.72
CA ASP A 145 -16.89 -2.33 -14.01
C ASP A 145 -15.77 -1.28 -13.80
N PRO A 146 -15.76 -0.51 -12.68
CA PRO A 146 -14.74 0.51 -12.44
C PRO A 146 -13.35 -0.09 -12.34
N ALA A 147 -12.32 0.74 -12.54
CA ALA A 147 -10.99 0.38 -12.10
C ALA A 147 -10.95 0.30 -10.56
N VAL A 148 -10.14 -0.60 -10.00
CA VAL A 148 -9.98 -0.74 -8.54
C VAL A 148 -8.51 -0.66 -8.17
N ILE A 149 -8.18 0.16 -7.17
CA ILE A 149 -6.83 0.30 -6.62
C ILE A 149 -6.89 0.03 -5.12
N VAL A 150 -6.08 -0.91 -4.63
CA VAL A 150 -5.82 -1.11 -3.20
C VAL A 150 -4.72 -0.15 -2.77
N THR A 151 -5.01 0.70 -1.79
CA THR A 151 -4.11 1.77 -1.35
C THR A 151 -3.59 1.55 0.06
N ASP A 152 -2.42 2.08 0.38
CA ASP A 152 -1.89 2.08 1.75
C ASP A 152 -1.14 3.38 2.05
N THR A 153 -0.97 3.68 3.33
CA THR A 153 -0.25 4.88 3.76
C THR A 153 1.23 4.59 3.91
N CYS A 154 2.07 5.24 3.11
CA CYS A 154 3.52 5.03 3.14
C CYS A 154 4.31 6.33 3.28
N GLY A 155 5.40 6.27 4.03
CA GLY A 155 6.44 7.30 4.05
C GLY A 155 7.24 7.31 2.74
N ARG A 156 8.24 8.20 2.64
CA ARG A 156 9.10 8.28 1.45
C ARG A 156 10.46 8.91 1.73
N PRO A 157 11.49 8.59 0.94
CA PRO A 157 12.80 9.22 1.05
C PRO A 157 12.74 10.75 0.85
N PHE A 158 13.67 11.44 1.52
CA PHE A 158 13.98 12.87 1.37
C PHE A 158 12.88 13.88 1.76
N ARG A 159 11.68 13.43 2.13
CA ARG A 159 10.57 14.33 2.52
C ARG A 159 9.88 13.83 3.78
N HIS A 160 9.40 14.77 4.59
CA HIS A 160 8.56 14.46 5.74
C HIS A 160 7.10 14.20 5.34
N GLY A 161 6.40 13.42 6.16
CA GLY A 161 5.00 13.06 5.98
C GLY A 161 4.78 11.78 5.17
N GLN A 162 3.65 11.14 5.42
CA GLN A 162 3.16 9.98 4.65
C GLN A 162 2.23 10.43 3.51
N ARG A 163 1.92 9.51 2.60
CA ARG A 163 0.92 9.68 1.53
C ARG A 163 0.33 8.31 1.18
N GLY A 164 -0.83 8.34 0.55
CA GLY A 164 -1.36 7.16 -0.15
C GLY A 164 -0.43 6.70 -1.27
N VAL A 165 -0.25 5.39 -1.36
CA VAL A 165 0.44 4.68 -2.45
C VAL A 165 -0.41 3.50 -2.91
N ALA A 166 -0.23 3.06 -4.15
CA ALA A 166 -0.88 1.85 -4.64
C ALA A 166 -0.11 0.59 -4.21
N LEU A 167 -0.84 -0.42 -3.73
CA LEU A 167 -0.30 -1.75 -3.45
C LEU A 167 -0.70 -2.78 -4.49
N GLY A 168 -1.87 -2.61 -5.10
CA GLY A 168 -2.33 -3.42 -6.22
C GLY A 168 -3.52 -2.81 -6.95
N TRP A 169 -3.75 -3.20 -8.19
CA TRP A 169 -4.75 -2.59 -9.06
C TRP A 169 -5.36 -3.58 -10.06
N ALA A 170 -6.55 -3.24 -10.56
CA ALA A 170 -7.25 -4.00 -11.59
C ALA A 170 -8.11 -3.09 -12.47
N GLY A 171 -8.18 -3.38 -13.77
CA GLY A 171 -8.97 -2.60 -14.73
C GLY A 171 -8.32 -1.30 -15.21
N ILE A 172 -7.07 -1.05 -14.81
CA ILE A 172 -6.28 0.13 -15.20
C ILE A 172 -4.78 -0.25 -15.25
N PRO A 173 -3.98 0.26 -16.19
CA PRO A 173 -2.52 0.14 -16.11
C PRO A 173 -1.94 0.96 -14.95
N ALA A 174 -0.83 0.53 -14.36
CA ALA A 174 -0.19 1.29 -13.29
C ALA A 174 0.26 2.69 -13.72
N SER A 175 0.75 2.81 -14.96
CA SER A 175 1.35 4.03 -15.49
C SER A 175 0.91 4.34 -16.92
N ARG A 176 0.89 5.64 -17.24
CA ARG A 176 0.90 6.14 -18.63
C ARG A 176 2.32 6.18 -19.15
N ASP A 177 2.54 5.59 -20.30
CA ASP A 177 3.81 5.62 -21.00
C ASP A 177 3.78 6.73 -22.05
N TRP A 178 4.50 7.82 -21.77
CA TRP A 178 4.62 8.95 -22.68
C TRP A 178 5.78 8.79 -23.66
N ARG A 179 6.51 7.67 -23.62
CA ARG A 179 7.70 7.48 -24.45
C ARG A 179 7.30 7.36 -25.92
N GLY A 180 8.01 8.08 -26.79
CA GLY A 180 7.69 8.15 -28.21
C GLY A 180 6.65 9.22 -28.58
N GLU A 181 6.01 9.86 -27.59
CA GLU A 181 5.18 11.04 -27.80
C GLU A 181 6.01 12.32 -27.84
N THR A 182 5.42 13.44 -28.27
CA THR A 182 6.12 14.73 -28.39
C THR A 182 5.70 15.72 -27.31
N ASP A 183 6.68 16.45 -26.77
CA ASP A 183 6.43 17.62 -25.95
C ASP A 183 5.83 18.80 -26.75
N ARG A 184 5.60 19.93 -26.06
CA ARG A 184 5.00 21.13 -26.66
C ARG A 184 5.85 21.76 -27.78
N ASP A 185 7.14 21.49 -27.79
CA ASP A 185 8.11 22.01 -28.77
C ASP A 185 8.40 20.98 -29.89
N GLY A 186 7.76 19.81 -29.84
CA GLY A 186 7.88 18.75 -30.82
C GLY A 186 9.06 17.79 -30.57
N HIS A 187 9.68 17.82 -29.39
CA HIS A 187 10.73 16.87 -29.03
C HIS A 187 10.13 15.56 -28.49
N GLU A 188 10.70 14.43 -28.90
CA GLU A 188 10.29 13.12 -28.41
C GLU A 188 10.62 12.95 -26.91
N LEU A 189 9.64 12.49 -26.14
CA LEU A 189 9.79 12.10 -24.76
C LEU A 189 10.43 10.70 -24.70
N ALA A 190 11.57 10.57 -24.03
CA ALA A 190 12.35 9.32 -24.01
C ALA A 190 12.23 8.50 -22.71
N VAL A 191 11.82 9.13 -21.60
CA VAL A 191 11.88 8.52 -20.25
C VAL A 191 10.57 8.67 -19.46
N THR A 192 9.63 9.47 -19.96
CA THR A 192 8.47 9.89 -19.17
C THR A 192 7.48 8.73 -19.01
N VAL A 193 7.37 8.22 -17.79
CA VAL A 193 6.35 7.26 -17.36
C VAL A 193 5.68 7.84 -16.12
N GLU A 194 4.39 8.11 -16.20
CA GLU A 194 3.58 8.76 -15.17
C GLU A 194 2.84 7.68 -14.38
N SER A 195 3.16 7.54 -13.08
CA SER A 195 2.51 6.54 -12.21
C SER A 195 1.13 7.01 -11.76
N VAL A 196 0.13 6.80 -12.61
CA VAL A 196 -1.24 7.26 -12.38
C VAL A 196 -1.87 6.60 -11.15
N VAL A 197 -1.56 5.33 -10.87
CA VAL A 197 -2.13 4.64 -9.69
C VAL A 197 -1.63 5.25 -8.37
N ASP A 198 -0.39 5.72 -8.31
CA ASP A 198 0.13 6.40 -7.12
C ASP A 198 -0.42 7.82 -6.97
N GLU A 199 -0.67 8.52 -8.07
CA GLU A 199 -1.27 9.86 -8.05
C GLU A 199 -2.75 9.80 -7.63
N LEU A 200 -3.49 8.81 -8.13
CA LEU A 200 -4.85 8.52 -7.72
C LEU A 200 -4.89 8.08 -6.24
N ALA A 201 -3.99 7.17 -5.81
CA ALA A 201 -3.88 6.76 -4.42
C ALA A 201 -3.60 7.93 -3.48
N ALA A 202 -2.67 8.82 -3.84
CA ALA A 202 -2.39 10.02 -3.06
C ALA A 202 -3.61 10.97 -3.01
N THR A 203 -4.39 11.06 -4.09
CA THR A 203 -5.61 11.86 -4.14
C THR A 203 -6.70 11.28 -3.24
N ALA A 204 -6.94 9.96 -3.29
CA ALA A 204 -7.89 9.30 -2.39
C ALA A 204 -7.50 9.52 -0.92
N ASN A 205 -6.22 9.41 -0.59
CA ASN A 205 -5.73 9.61 0.77
C ASN A 205 -6.05 10.99 1.34
N LEU A 206 -6.16 12.02 0.49
CA LEU A 206 -6.57 13.37 0.92
C LEU A 206 -8.03 13.43 1.38
N VAL A 207 -8.91 12.60 0.80
CA VAL A 207 -10.35 12.60 1.10
C VAL A 207 -10.75 11.52 2.10
N THR A 208 -9.96 10.44 2.22
CA THR A 208 -10.17 9.38 3.22
C THR A 208 -9.54 9.72 4.58
N GLY A 209 -8.46 10.52 4.58
CA GLY A 209 -7.73 10.86 5.79
C GLY A 209 -6.90 9.70 6.35
N GLU A 210 -6.25 9.95 7.49
CA GLU A 210 -5.37 9.01 8.22
C GLU A 210 -5.92 8.66 9.62
N GLY A 211 -7.10 9.22 9.96
CA GLY A 211 -7.67 9.20 11.30
C GLY A 211 -8.78 8.16 11.48
N ASP A 212 -9.69 8.46 12.41
CA ASP A 212 -10.84 7.62 12.78
C ASP A 212 -12.13 8.04 12.06
N ASP A 213 -12.03 8.80 10.96
CA ASP A 213 -13.18 9.29 10.19
C ASP A 213 -14.03 8.15 9.58
N GLY A 214 -13.49 6.92 9.52
CA GLY A 214 -14.22 5.75 9.04
C GLY A 214 -14.49 5.78 7.54
N LEU A 215 -13.55 6.32 6.77
CA LEU A 215 -13.66 6.53 5.32
C LEU A 215 -12.65 5.69 4.53
N PRO A 216 -12.73 4.35 4.55
CA PRO A 216 -11.71 3.48 3.95
C PRO A 216 -11.79 3.36 2.42
N VAL A 217 -12.75 4.03 1.79
CA VAL A 217 -13.03 3.92 0.35
C VAL A 217 -13.22 5.32 -0.24
N ALA A 218 -12.66 5.55 -1.42
CA ALA A 218 -12.89 6.74 -2.21
C ALA A 218 -13.18 6.39 -3.67
N VAL A 219 -13.87 7.30 -4.34
CA VAL A 219 -14.15 7.23 -5.78
C VAL A 219 -13.54 8.46 -6.44
N VAL A 220 -12.80 8.22 -7.52
CA VAL A 220 -12.40 9.24 -8.48
C VAL A 220 -13.24 9.07 -9.73
N ARG A 221 -13.93 10.14 -10.12
CA ARG A 221 -14.90 10.16 -11.21
C ARG A 221 -14.53 11.22 -12.23
N ASP A 222 -14.94 11.05 -13.48
CA ASP A 222 -14.66 11.97 -14.58
C ASP A 222 -13.15 12.25 -14.72
N TRP A 223 -12.33 11.21 -14.50
CA TRP A 223 -10.90 11.16 -14.80
C TRP A 223 -10.70 10.21 -15.97
N GLU A 224 -9.85 10.59 -16.92
CA GLU A 224 -9.60 9.80 -18.12
C GLU A 224 -8.15 9.37 -18.17
N PHE A 225 -7.88 8.11 -18.52
CA PHE A 225 -6.51 7.63 -18.76
C PHE A 225 -5.90 8.32 -19.98
N GLY A 226 -6.68 8.68 -21.00
CA GLY A 226 -6.19 9.26 -22.25
C GLY A 226 -5.74 8.20 -23.26
N ASP A 227 -5.32 8.65 -24.45
CA ASP A 227 -4.82 7.79 -25.53
C ASP A 227 -3.31 7.57 -25.38
N HIS A 228 -2.95 6.78 -24.36
CA HIS A 228 -1.56 6.47 -24.01
C HIS A 228 -1.36 4.96 -23.89
N ASP A 229 -0.14 4.50 -24.17
CA ASP A 229 0.23 3.13 -23.82
C ASP A 229 0.30 2.98 -22.29
N GLY A 230 0.00 1.77 -21.81
CA GLY A 230 -0.01 1.42 -20.41
C GLY A 230 1.17 0.56 -19.99
N SER A 231 1.61 0.70 -18.73
CA SER A 231 2.58 -0.22 -18.12
C SER A 231 2.18 -0.58 -16.70
N ASP A 232 2.32 -1.86 -16.33
CA ASP A 232 2.15 -2.36 -14.95
C ASP A 232 3.46 -2.42 -14.14
N ASN A 233 4.56 -1.93 -14.70
CA ASN A 233 5.86 -1.91 -14.02
C ASN A 233 5.93 -0.78 -12.98
N LEU A 234 5.20 -0.92 -11.88
CA LEU A 234 5.23 0.04 -10.77
C LEU A 234 6.41 -0.21 -9.82
N PHE A 235 6.57 -1.45 -9.35
CA PHE A 235 7.64 -1.82 -8.43
C PHE A 235 8.92 -2.11 -9.21
N ARG A 236 10.03 -1.49 -8.79
CA ARG A 236 11.33 -1.73 -9.41
C ARG A 236 11.86 -3.12 -9.05
N ASP A 237 12.46 -3.77 -10.03
CA ASP A 237 13.26 -4.96 -9.78
C ASP A 237 14.54 -4.61 -8.99
N VAL A 238 15.17 -5.63 -8.43
CA VAL A 238 16.39 -5.45 -7.62
C VAL A 238 17.53 -4.86 -8.46
N GLU A 239 17.64 -5.25 -9.74
CA GLU A 239 18.73 -4.83 -10.62
C GLU A 239 18.64 -3.36 -11.01
N GLY A 240 17.42 -2.82 -11.19
CA GLY A 240 17.15 -1.43 -11.53
C GLY A 240 17.01 -0.49 -10.34
N ASP A 241 16.88 -1.01 -9.10
CA ASP A 241 16.76 -0.18 -7.90
C ASP A 241 18.12 0.14 -7.25
N PHE A 242 18.80 1.16 -7.79
CA PHE A 242 20.09 1.62 -7.27
C PHE A 242 20.03 2.16 -5.84
N VAL A 243 18.87 2.68 -5.39
CA VAL A 243 18.72 3.19 -4.02
C VAL A 243 18.67 2.00 -3.05
N ARG A 244 17.85 0.99 -3.34
CA ARG A 244 17.82 -0.27 -2.57
C ARG A 244 19.20 -0.93 -2.54
N GLN A 245 19.92 -0.97 -3.66
CA GLN A 245 21.28 -1.51 -3.72
C GLN A 245 22.27 -0.73 -2.83
N ALA A 246 22.23 0.60 -2.86
CA ALA A 246 23.10 1.42 -2.03
C ALA A 246 22.82 1.23 -0.53
N LEU A 247 21.54 1.10 -0.15
CA LEU A 247 21.13 0.89 1.24
C LEU A 247 21.63 -0.43 1.84
N ARG A 248 21.85 -1.47 1.03
CA ARG A 248 22.42 -2.75 1.51
C ARG A 248 23.82 -2.62 2.10
N GLY A 249 24.60 -1.64 1.63
CA GLY A 249 25.93 -1.34 2.15
C GLY A 249 25.94 -0.27 3.23
N TRP A 250 24.77 0.28 3.59
CA TRP A 250 24.65 1.34 4.57
C TRP A 250 24.33 0.78 5.94
N GLU A 251 24.96 1.34 6.97
CA GLU A 251 24.63 1.04 8.36
C GLU A 251 24.33 2.33 9.11
N PHE A 252 23.31 2.28 9.96
CA PHE A 252 23.05 3.35 10.90
C PHE A 252 24.11 3.36 12.00
N ALA A 253 24.90 4.44 12.05
CA ALA A 253 25.79 4.76 13.15
C ALA A 253 25.20 5.93 13.94
N ARG A 254 25.11 5.78 15.27
CA ARG A 254 24.81 6.89 16.18
C ARG A 254 26.10 7.65 16.45
N ASP A 255 26.08 8.97 16.25
CA ASP A 255 27.13 9.89 16.69
C ASP A 255 27.21 9.97 18.23
#